data_AF-A0A9W8DU57-F1
#
_entry.id   AF-A0A9W8DU57-F1
#
_cell.length_a   1.000
_cell.length_b   1.000
_cell.length_c   1.000
_cell.angle_alpha   90.00
_cell.angle_beta   90.00
_cell.angle_gamma   90.00
#
_symmetry.space_group_name_H-M   'P 1'
#
loop_
_entity.id
_entity.type
_entity.pdbx_description
1 polymer ?
#
loop_
_entity_poly.entity_id
_entity_poly.type
_entity_poly.pdbx_seq_one_letter_code
_entity_poly.pdbx_strand_id
1 'polypeptide(L)'
;MGLLSLGTPLQWEEAKKYAEHVRKNGIEQFISIWRQTKDSSAEPFVWGDELEYIVVKFNPKDQTAHISLDAAKSIKVLQQEEMDALANDDNRQVYKSNAHMHEVWRDPGAVLN
;
A
#
# COMPACT_ATOMS: atom_id res chain seq x y z
N MET A 1 0.05 -4.06 2.31
CA MET A 1 -0.69 -3.12 1.43
C MET A 1 -0.49 -3.41 -0.06
N GLY A 2 -1.36 -4.17 -0.74
CA GLY A 2 -1.25 -4.32 -2.22
C GLY A 2 -1.42 -2.99 -2.97
N LEU A 3 -1.05 -2.92 -4.25
CA LEU A 3 -1.24 -1.72 -5.07
C LEU A 3 -2.71 -1.27 -5.09
N LEU A 4 -2.96 0.04 -5.06
CA LEU A 4 -4.32 0.59 -5.06
C LEU A 4 -5.09 0.16 -6.31
N SER A 5 -6.32 -0.32 -6.12
CA SER A 5 -7.23 -0.61 -7.23
C SER A 5 -7.72 0.70 -7.86
N LEU A 6 -7.83 0.72 -9.20
CA LEU A 6 -8.31 1.89 -9.92
C LEU A 6 -9.83 2.04 -9.70
N GLY A 7 -10.27 3.25 -9.37
CA GLY A 7 -11.68 3.59 -9.19
C GLY A 7 -12.01 5.00 -9.69
N THR A 8 -13.29 5.37 -9.69
CA THR A 8 -13.73 6.74 -10.01
C THR A 8 -13.94 7.52 -8.71
N PRO A 9 -13.04 8.45 -8.33
CA PRO A 9 -13.22 9.22 -7.10
C PRO A 9 -14.36 10.22 -7.26
N LEU A 10 -15.17 10.37 -6.22
CA LEU A 10 -16.21 11.40 -6.13
C LEU A 10 -15.59 12.73 -5.68
N GLN A 11 -16.08 13.84 -6.21
CA GLN A 11 -15.73 15.16 -5.68
C GLN A 11 -16.28 15.31 -4.25
N TRP A 12 -15.68 16.19 -3.45
CA TRP A 12 -16.03 16.33 -2.03
C TRP A 12 -17.53 16.54 -1.80
N GLU A 13 -18.16 17.43 -2.57
CA GLU A 13 -19.59 17.74 -2.44
C GLU A 13 -20.51 16.54 -2.73
N GLU A 14 -20.06 15.60 -3.56
CA GLU A 14 -20.77 14.37 -3.86
C GLU A 14 -20.48 13.31 -2.80
N ALA A 15 -19.21 13.12 -2.44
CA ALA A 15 -18.76 12.17 -1.43
C ALA A 15 -19.41 12.43 -0.06
N LYS A 16 -19.54 13.70 0.34
CA LYS A 16 -20.13 14.10 1.62
C LYS A 16 -21.57 13.62 1.79
N LYS A 17 -22.34 13.51 0.70
CA LYS A 17 -23.73 12.98 0.73
C LYS A 17 -23.78 11.52 1.17
N TYR A 18 -22.70 10.77 0.97
CA TYR A 18 -22.59 9.36 1.34
C TYR A 18 -21.88 9.14 2.69
N ALA A 19 -21.49 10.20 3.42
CA ALA A 19 -20.72 10.06 4.65
C ALA A 19 -21.42 9.16 5.70
N GLU A 20 -22.72 9.32 5.90
CA GLU A 20 -23.51 8.46 6.79
C GLU A 20 -23.61 7.02 6.28
N HIS A 21 -23.75 6.83 4.97
CA HIS A 21 -23.81 5.50 4.35
C HIS A 21 -22.49 4.74 4.56
N VAL A 22 -21.36 5.39 4.29
CA VAL A 22 -20.02 4.82 4.50
C VAL A 22 -19.79 4.48 5.97
N ARG A 23 -20.15 5.39 6.89
CA ARG A 23 -20.02 5.13 8.34
C ARG A 23 -20.83 3.92 8.78
N LYS A 24 -22.10 3.85 8.39
CA LYS A 24 -22.99 2.75 8.76
C LYS A 24 -22.43 1.41 8.27
N ASN A 25 -22.08 1.31 7.00
CA ASN A 25 -21.52 0.09 6.43
C ASN A 25 -20.18 -0.27 7.08
N GLY A 26 -19.32 0.71 7.37
CA GLY A 26 -18.04 0.49 8.03
C GLY A 26 -18.20 -0.12 9.43
N ILE A 27 -19.19 0.36 10.21
CA ILE A 27 -19.50 -0.23 11.53
C ILE A 27 -20.01 -1.66 11.38
N GLU A 28 -20.90 -1.92 10.43
CA GLU A 28 -21.43 -3.27 10.17
C GLU A 28 -20.31 -4.24 9.76
N GLN A 29 -19.41 -3.81 8.87
CA GLN A 29 -18.22 -4.58 8.47
C GLN A 29 -17.30 -4.86 9.66
N PHE A 30 -17.00 -3.84 10.47
CA PHE A 30 -16.18 -4.00 11.66
C PHE A 30 -16.76 -5.02 12.64
N ILE A 31 -18.05 -4.93 12.96
CA ILE A 31 -18.74 -5.88 13.84
C ILE A 31 -18.72 -7.29 13.24
N SER A 32 -18.91 -7.42 11.93
CA SER A 32 -18.88 -8.70 11.24
C SER A 32 -17.50 -9.36 11.34
N ILE A 33 -16.42 -8.59 11.07
CA ILE A 33 -15.04 -9.05 11.21
C ILE A 33 -14.77 -9.47 12.66
N TRP A 34 -15.13 -8.63 13.64
CA TRP A 34 -14.92 -8.95 15.05
C TRP A 34 -15.64 -10.24 15.45
N ARG A 35 -16.89 -10.45 15.04
CA ARG A 35 -17.63 -11.69 15.34
C ARG A 35 -16.97 -12.92 14.72
N GLN A 36 -16.33 -12.78 13.56
CA GLN A 36 -15.64 -13.87 12.88
C GLN A 36 -14.29 -14.21 13.54
N THR A 37 -13.59 -13.22 14.09
CA THR A 37 -12.21 -13.40 14.59
C THR A 37 -12.08 -13.47 16.12
N LYS A 38 -13.13 -13.09 16.87
CA LYS A 38 -13.05 -12.98 18.35
C LYS A 38 -12.71 -14.29 19.08
N ASP A 39 -13.04 -15.44 18.50
CA ASP A 39 -12.80 -16.77 19.10
C ASP A 39 -11.64 -17.50 18.40
N SER A 40 -10.97 -16.86 17.43
CA SER A 40 -9.83 -17.47 16.75
C SER A 40 -8.67 -17.71 17.73
N SER A 41 -8.19 -18.95 17.78
CA SER A 41 -7.01 -19.31 18.57
C SER A 41 -5.75 -18.66 17.99
N ALA A 42 -4.80 -18.33 18.86
CA ALA A 42 -3.59 -17.58 18.52
C ALA A 42 -2.87 -18.12 17.26
N GLU A 43 -2.89 -17.32 16.20
CA GLU A 43 -1.95 -17.46 15.09
C GLU A 43 -0.52 -17.22 15.60
N PRO A 44 0.50 -17.77 14.92
CA PRO A 44 1.89 -17.45 15.22
C PRO A 44 2.12 -15.93 15.24
N PHE A 45 2.98 -15.46 16.14
CA PHE A 45 3.34 -14.04 16.22
C PHE A 45 4.08 -13.62 14.95
N VAL A 46 3.34 -13.00 14.03
CA VAL A 46 3.88 -12.38 12.82
C VAL A 46 4.10 -10.90 13.07
N TRP A 47 5.25 -10.41 12.62
CA TRP A 47 5.61 -9.00 12.69
C TRP A 47 6.38 -8.63 11.42
N GLY A 48 6.43 -7.34 11.11
CA GLY A 48 7.16 -6.82 9.97
C GLY A 48 7.35 -5.31 10.13
N ASP A 49 8.34 -4.76 9.46
CA ASP A 49 8.54 -3.32 9.35
C ASP A 49 7.86 -2.78 8.08
N GLU A 50 7.41 -1.53 8.16
CA GLU A 50 6.99 -0.77 6.98
C GLU A 50 8.00 0.35 6.74
N LEU A 51 8.58 0.38 5.53
CA LEU A 51 9.59 1.36 5.15
C LEU A 51 9.04 2.31 4.09
N GLU A 52 9.27 3.61 4.28
CA GLU A 52 8.96 4.68 3.33
C GLU A 52 10.23 5.26 2.72
N TYR A 53 10.25 5.41 1.39
CA TYR A 53 11.38 6.00 0.66
C TYR A 53 10.99 7.28 -0.08
N ILE A 54 11.85 8.31 0.00
CA ILE A 54 11.78 9.51 -0.84
C ILE A 54 12.90 9.44 -1.88
N VAL A 55 12.54 9.44 -3.16
CA VAL A 55 13.53 9.41 -4.25
C VAL A 55 14.01 10.83 -4.56
N VAL A 56 15.31 11.06 -4.48
CA VAL A 56 15.93 12.39 -4.67
C VAL A 56 16.87 12.40 -5.88
N LYS A 57 16.76 13.45 -6.70
CA LYS A 57 17.66 13.75 -7.81
C LYS A 57 18.69 14.79 -7.38
N PHE A 58 19.95 14.41 -7.38
CA PHE A 58 21.07 15.30 -7.07
C PHE A 58 21.56 15.99 -8.34
N ASN A 59 21.82 17.30 -8.25
CA ASN A 59 22.49 18.09 -9.27
C ASN A 59 23.83 18.60 -8.71
N PRO A 60 24.95 17.94 -9.02
CA PRO A 60 26.25 18.31 -8.47
C PRO A 60 26.77 19.66 -8.96
N LYS A 61 26.36 20.11 -10.16
CA LYS A 61 26.82 21.39 -10.73
C LYS A 61 26.25 22.56 -9.96
N ASP A 62 24.96 22.49 -9.63
CA ASP A 62 24.26 23.54 -8.89
C ASP A 62 24.21 23.27 -7.38
N GLN A 63 24.82 22.17 -6.91
CA GLN A 63 24.82 21.71 -5.52
C GLN A 63 23.41 21.62 -4.90
N THR A 64 22.43 21.16 -5.67
CA THR A 64 21.03 21.05 -5.25
C THR A 64 20.53 19.61 -5.24
N ALA A 65 19.48 19.38 -4.45
CA ALA A 65 18.78 18.10 -4.35
C ALA A 65 17.27 18.35 -4.50
N HIS A 66 16.62 17.64 -5.42
CA HIS A 66 15.20 17.80 -5.72
C HIS A 66 14.46 16.47 -5.57
N ILE A 67 13.21 16.51 -5.12
CA ILE A 67 12.37 15.31 -5.06
C ILE A 67 12.03 14.85 -6.48
N SER A 68 12.19 13.56 -6.74
CA SER A 68 11.79 12.94 -7.99
C SER A 68 10.27 12.81 -8.06
N LEU A 69 9.65 13.37 -9.10
CA LEU A 69 8.21 13.23 -9.35
C LEU A 69 7.87 12.01 -10.23
N ASP A 70 8.84 11.15 -10.49
CA ASP A 70 8.70 9.99 -11.40
C ASP A 70 8.23 8.71 -10.67
N ALA A 71 7.79 8.77 -9.40
CA ALA A 71 7.48 7.57 -8.63
C ALA A 71 6.41 6.70 -9.30
N ALA A 72 5.42 7.30 -9.98
CA ALA A 72 4.39 6.56 -10.70
C ALA A 72 4.95 5.64 -11.80
N LYS A 73 6.09 5.98 -12.42
CA LYS A 73 6.78 5.12 -13.40
C LYS A 73 7.54 4.00 -12.69
N SER A 74 8.29 4.34 -11.64
CA SER A 74 9.04 3.39 -10.84
C SER A 74 8.14 2.32 -10.22
N ILE A 75 6.99 2.73 -9.68
CA ILE A 75 5.97 1.84 -9.09
C ILE A 75 5.45 0.85 -10.13
N LYS A 76 5.21 1.25 -11.39
CA LYS A 76 4.75 0.33 -12.44
C LYS A 76 5.76 -0.75 -12.76
N VAL A 77 7.05 -0.41 -12.78
CA VAL A 77 8.13 -1.39 -13.02
C VAL A 77 8.20 -2.38 -11.86
N LEU A 78 8.22 -1.88 -10.61
CA LEU A 78 8.24 -2.72 -9.41
C LEU A 78 7.02 -3.63 -9.32
N GLN A 79 5.85 -3.18 -9.76
CA GLN A 79 4.64 -3.99 -9.81
C GLN A 79 4.77 -5.15 -10.81
N GLN A 80 5.31 -4.90 -12.00
CA GLN A 80 5.50 -5.96 -12.99
C GLN A 80 6.48 -7.01 -12.46
N GLU A 81 7.58 -6.58 -11.83
CA GLU A 81 8.54 -7.48 -11.20
C GLU A 81 7.89 -8.32 -10.07
N GLU A 82 7.04 -7.71 -9.24
CA GLU A 82 6.29 -8.41 -8.20
C GLU A 82 5.31 -9.44 -8.80
N MET A 83 4.58 -9.08 -9.84
CA MET A 83 3.65 -9.99 -10.53
C MET A 83 4.37 -11.17 -11.17
N ASP A 84 5.51 -10.91 -11.81
CA ASP A 84 6.35 -11.95 -12.45
C ASP A 84 6.96 -12.88 -11.38
N ALA A 85 7.36 -12.35 -10.23
CA ALA A 85 7.87 -13.14 -9.11
C ALA A 85 6.78 -14.03 -8.49
N LEU A 86 5.58 -13.47 -8.26
CA LEU A 86 4.43 -14.23 -7.75
C LEU A 86 3.99 -15.35 -8.70
N ALA A 87 4.15 -15.16 -10.00
CA ALA A 87 3.83 -16.18 -11.01
C ALA A 87 4.83 -17.35 -11.05
N ASN A 88 6.05 -17.14 -10.54
CA ASN A 88 7.16 -18.10 -10.65
C ASN A 88 7.43 -18.90 -9.36
N ASP A 89 6.57 -18.78 -8.33
CA ASP A 89 6.67 -19.47 -7.01
C ASP A 89 8.06 -19.35 -6.36
N ASP A 90 8.79 -18.28 -6.68
CA ASP A 90 10.13 -18.02 -6.16
C ASP A 90 10.02 -17.08 -4.94
N ASN A 91 10.71 -17.48 -3.88
CA ASN A 91 10.50 -16.99 -2.52
C ASN A 91 10.94 -15.50 -2.38
N ARG A 92 9.98 -14.60 -2.06
CA ARG A 92 10.08 -13.33 -1.26
C ARG A 92 9.99 -11.93 -1.94
N GLN A 93 9.57 -10.99 -1.06
CA GLN A 93 9.59 -9.51 -1.07
C GLN A 93 8.53 -8.77 -1.91
N VAL A 94 7.68 -8.01 -1.21
CA VAL A 94 6.44 -7.39 -1.73
C VAL A 94 6.57 -5.86 -1.67
N TYR A 95 6.69 -5.20 -2.83
CA TYR A 95 6.79 -3.73 -2.91
C TYR A 95 5.41 -3.09 -3.07
N LYS A 96 5.18 -1.94 -2.45
CA LYS A 96 3.84 -1.38 -2.25
C LYS A 96 3.85 0.13 -2.54
N SER A 97 2.74 0.68 -3.05
CA SER A 97 2.66 2.10 -3.44
C SER A 97 1.65 2.89 -2.61
N ASN A 98 1.92 4.17 -2.34
CA ASN A 98 0.96 5.09 -1.71
C ASN A 98 0.51 6.21 -2.68
N ALA A 99 -0.59 6.88 -2.34
CA ALA A 99 -1.26 7.90 -3.15
C ALA A 99 -0.51 9.26 -3.26
N HIS A 100 0.72 9.35 -2.76
CA HIS A 100 1.58 10.51 -2.89
C HIS A 100 2.74 10.20 -3.84
N MET A 101 2.87 10.98 -4.93
CA MET A 101 3.72 10.68 -6.10
C MET A 101 5.25 10.65 -5.83
N HIS A 102 5.69 10.56 -4.58
CA HIS A 102 7.09 10.57 -4.14
C HIS A 102 7.45 9.48 -3.14
N GLU A 103 6.48 8.68 -2.70
CA GLU A 103 6.65 7.70 -1.63
C GLU A 103 6.51 6.27 -2.17
N VAL A 104 7.51 5.44 -1.89
CA VAL A 104 7.48 3.99 -2.18
C VAL A 104 7.52 3.25 -0.85
N TRP A 105 6.67 2.24 -0.73
CA TRP A 105 6.55 1.39 0.46
C TRP A 105 7.14 0.01 0.20
N ARG A 106 7.68 -0.61 1.25
CA ARG A 106 8.11 -2.01 1.21
C ARG A 106 7.54 -2.75 2.41
N ASP A 107 6.96 -3.91 2.14
CA ASP A 107 6.56 -4.88 3.16
C ASP A 107 7.35 -6.17 2.90
N PRO A 108 8.09 -6.69 3.88
CA PRO A 108 8.92 -7.87 3.70
C PRO A 108 8.19 -9.11 3.15
N GLY A 109 6.86 -9.19 3.24
CA GLY A 109 6.14 -10.43 2.98
C GLY A 109 6.34 -11.43 4.13
N ALA A 110 5.47 -12.44 4.21
CA ALA A 110 5.33 -13.34 5.37
C ALA A 110 6.68 -13.80 5.96
N VAL A 111 6.86 -13.54 7.25
CA VAL A 111 8.00 -14.03 8.02
C VAL A 111 7.87 -15.54 8.15
N LEU A 112 8.76 -16.27 7.47
CA LEU A 112 9.00 -17.69 7.70
C LEU A 112 9.67 -17.83 9.09
N ASN A 113 9.11 -18.70 9.94
CA ASN A 113 9.85 -19.25 11.09
C ASN A 113 11.06 -20.05 10.62
#